data_AF-A0A2N2HU91-F1
#
_entry.id   AF-A0A2N2HU91-F1
#
_cell.length_a   1.000
_cell.length_b   1.000
_cell.length_c   1.000
_cell.angle_alpha   90.00
_cell.angle_beta   90.00
_cell.angle_gamma   90.00
#
_symmetry.space_group_name_H-M   'P 1'
#
loop_
_entity.id
_entity.type
_entity.pdbx_description
1 polymer ?
#
loop_
_entity_poly.entity_id
_entity_poly.type
_entity_poly.pdbx_seq_one_letter_code
_entity_poly.pdbx_strand_id
1 'polypeptide(L)'
;MDGFGALSFQDRWERTGPGGASPIWQNERHEILTADAANSTWLAQFFSPAEYAASPRVAPYAAYPEFQAGIAIAVFDPTDFDFYRAPENANVYRVIQQVVDPISIVEASLRATAYRYRLADKEAFFSGDAPRAGDVQDKSINELGLMAHWSDAHQDYLHDGDALLWTGVYVAAMAMKFMQTGDETALAQMLASLDGVLKCLEITGTSTEFARTIRPYIEARTYDVGDPSEWVRGTGAFSSIEWKIHGNNDMSKGFLTAFLWASLALHATSPSQLAEATATYGDLYQRMFDTLSGLRDHHELYQWSTSNPLNLPAWYDANTTLAVIASRSPAIADDAVSINPVHWTLLKQTYDQEEFGFLNENGVSDWSGNHLSILGRLNLWTSFSVLGLTSNASDLAGFIGDANTKMKRHRLGFLQVVAGTIGSPADPANAQDGLWALREMSIPKTSYPIDWEQNPSYCMSPNPELPWKMDWKTNDRTQSLRAYPLFQRPPSSYAWKDNPYRQYFGQGDPAWSGIDFLIAYWFA
;
A
#
# COMPACT_ATOMS: atom_id res chain seq x y z
N MET A 1 3.13 -17.20 -24.21
CA MET A 1 3.10 -15.89 -24.90
C MET A 1 2.16 -15.97 -26.11
N ASP A 2 1.04 -16.70 -25.99
CA ASP A 2 0.38 -17.28 -27.18
C ASP A 2 -0.82 -16.45 -27.67
N GLY A 3 -0.94 -15.21 -27.18
CA GLY A 3 -2.08 -14.32 -27.45
C GLY A 3 -1.82 -13.22 -28.49
N PHE A 4 -0.57 -12.95 -28.85
CA PHE A 4 -0.26 -11.98 -29.91
C PHE A 4 -0.01 -12.76 -31.19
N GLY A 5 -1.06 -12.95 -32.00
CA GLY A 5 -0.90 -13.40 -33.39
C GLY A 5 0.14 -12.53 -34.10
N ALA A 6 0.80 -13.07 -35.13
CA ALA A 6 1.84 -12.36 -35.88
C ALA A 6 1.36 -10.95 -36.27
N LEU A 7 1.88 -9.93 -35.58
CA LEU A 7 1.59 -8.54 -35.89
C LEU A 7 2.31 -8.20 -37.20
N SER A 8 1.55 -7.91 -38.25
CA SER A 8 2.11 -7.36 -39.49
C SER A 8 1.97 -5.84 -39.47
N PHE A 9 3.09 -5.14 -39.49
CA PHE A 9 3.11 -3.68 -39.57
C PHE A 9 3.19 -3.23 -41.03
N GLN A 10 2.33 -2.29 -41.41
CA GLN A 10 2.50 -1.54 -42.66
C GLN A 10 3.12 -0.19 -42.31
N ASP A 11 4.43 -0.08 -42.53
CA ASP A 11 5.16 1.12 -42.15
C ASP A 11 5.11 2.16 -43.28
N ARG A 12 4.70 3.38 -42.91
CA ARG A 12 4.87 4.56 -43.76
C ARG A 12 5.78 5.54 -43.05
N TRP A 13 6.91 5.83 -43.68
CA TRP A 13 7.87 6.82 -43.17
C TRP A 13 7.51 8.20 -43.71
N GLU A 14 7.10 9.10 -42.83
CA GLU A 14 6.86 10.50 -43.16
C GLU A 14 7.73 11.38 -42.29
N ARG A 15 8.57 12.20 -42.93
CA ARG A 15 9.37 13.20 -42.23
C ARG A 15 8.48 14.40 -41.92
N THR A 16 8.13 14.58 -40.65
CA THR A 16 7.26 15.67 -40.19
C THR A 16 7.97 17.02 -40.06
N GLY A 17 9.32 17.05 -40.11
CA GLY A 17 10.08 18.29 -40.11
C GLY A 17 11.62 18.12 -40.13
N PRO A 18 12.38 19.21 -40.29
CA PRO A 18 13.81 19.23 -39.97
C PRO A 18 14.01 19.12 -38.45
N GLY A 19 15.17 18.58 -38.02
CA GLY A 19 15.57 18.65 -36.60
C GLY A 19 15.82 20.11 -36.23
N GLY A 20 14.85 20.75 -35.59
CA GLY A 20 14.95 22.13 -35.11
C GLY A 20 15.60 22.23 -33.73
N ALA A 21 15.86 23.47 -33.27
CA ALA A 21 16.36 23.74 -31.93
C ALA A 21 15.38 23.34 -30.81
N SER A 22 14.10 23.18 -31.14
CA SER A 22 13.07 22.62 -30.28
C SER A 22 12.66 21.28 -30.86
N PRO A 23 13.05 20.15 -30.25
CA PRO A 23 12.66 18.85 -30.77
C PRO A 23 11.14 18.68 -30.63
N ILE A 24 10.52 17.98 -31.59
CA ILE A 24 9.08 17.66 -31.54
C ILE A 24 8.69 16.78 -30.35
N TRP A 25 9.70 16.21 -29.68
CA TRP A 25 9.59 15.34 -28.53
C TRP A 25 10.91 15.34 -27.76
N GLN A 26 10.85 15.28 -26.44
CA GLN A 26 12.01 15.19 -25.56
C GLN A 26 11.84 14.00 -24.61
N ASN A 27 12.90 13.23 -24.41
CA ASN A 27 12.95 12.26 -23.31
C ASN A 27 13.15 13.03 -22.01
N GLU A 28 12.16 12.99 -21.12
CA GLU A 28 12.19 13.68 -19.83
C GLU A 28 12.57 12.73 -18.67
N ARG A 29 12.81 11.45 -19.00
CA ARG A 29 13.31 10.45 -18.05
C ARG A 29 14.64 10.87 -17.45
N HIS A 30 14.72 10.82 -16.13
CA HIS A 30 15.96 11.06 -15.40
C HIS A 30 16.07 10.17 -14.16
N GLU A 31 17.30 10.02 -13.70
CA GLU A 31 17.67 9.20 -12.55
C GLU A 31 17.88 10.08 -11.32
N ILE A 32 17.33 9.65 -10.18
CA ILE A 32 17.45 10.30 -8.89
C ILE A 32 18.24 9.35 -7.99
N LEU A 33 19.45 9.75 -7.60
CA LEU A 33 20.25 8.98 -6.63
C LEU A 33 19.51 8.94 -5.30
N THR A 34 19.22 7.75 -4.78
CA THR A 34 18.38 7.65 -3.58
C THR A 34 19.17 7.70 -2.28
N ALA A 35 20.47 7.44 -2.35
CA ALA A 35 21.41 7.58 -1.25
C ALA A 35 22.70 8.25 -1.75
N ASP A 36 23.51 8.72 -0.81
CA ASP A 36 24.88 9.13 -1.11
C ASP A 36 25.76 7.86 -1.22
N ALA A 37 26.99 7.97 -1.74
CA ALA A 37 27.84 6.82 -2.04
C ALA A 37 28.03 5.86 -0.84
N ALA A 38 27.94 4.55 -1.11
CA ALA A 38 27.90 3.50 -0.11
C ALA A 38 29.12 3.49 0.81
N ASN A 39 28.91 3.65 2.11
CA ASN A 39 29.92 3.48 3.16
C ASN A 39 29.41 2.69 4.38
N SER A 40 28.19 2.13 4.32
CA SER A 40 27.60 1.50 5.50
C SER A 40 28.13 0.09 5.71
N THR A 41 28.84 -0.09 6.82
CA THR A 41 29.29 -1.39 7.31
C THR A 41 28.17 -2.18 7.99
N TRP A 42 27.02 -1.54 8.28
CA TRP A 42 25.92 -2.16 9.01
C TRP A 42 25.35 -3.37 8.26
N LEU A 43 25.14 -3.24 6.94
CA LEU A 43 24.61 -4.34 6.13
C LEU A 43 25.51 -5.59 6.15
N ALA A 44 26.84 -5.40 6.23
CA ALA A 44 27.82 -6.48 6.23
C ALA A 44 27.77 -7.38 7.48
N GLN A 45 27.00 -7.02 8.51
CA GLN A 45 26.80 -7.88 9.68
C GLN A 45 25.79 -9.03 9.44
N PHE A 46 24.97 -8.93 8.39
CA PHE A 46 23.91 -9.89 8.09
C PHE A 46 24.23 -10.83 6.92
N PHE A 47 25.21 -10.48 6.10
CA PHE A 47 25.63 -11.30 4.98
C PHE A 47 27.10 -11.05 4.62
N SER A 48 27.68 -11.96 3.85
CA SER A 48 29.02 -11.76 3.28
C SER A 48 28.88 -11.13 1.89
N PRO A 49 29.32 -9.88 1.67
CA PRO A 49 29.25 -9.24 0.36
C PRO A 49 29.96 -10.04 -0.74
N ALA A 50 31.11 -10.66 -0.39
CA ALA A 50 31.86 -11.50 -1.32
C ALA A 50 31.09 -12.77 -1.71
N GLU A 51 30.44 -13.45 -0.74
CA GLU A 51 29.64 -14.64 -1.05
C GLU A 51 28.40 -14.29 -1.87
N TYR A 52 27.71 -13.19 -1.55
CA TYR A 52 26.54 -12.75 -2.30
C TYR A 52 26.90 -12.33 -3.74
N ALA A 53 27.97 -11.56 -3.91
CA ALA A 53 28.49 -11.17 -5.23
C ALA A 53 28.93 -12.38 -6.07
N ALA A 54 29.37 -13.48 -5.43
CA ALA A 54 29.73 -14.73 -6.11
C ALA A 54 28.52 -15.61 -6.47
N SER A 55 27.30 -15.28 -6.02
CA SER A 55 26.12 -16.07 -6.34
C SER A 55 25.82 -16.02 -7.85
N PRO A 56 25.32 -17.12 -8.46
CA PRO A 56 25.18 -17.20 -9.92
C PRO A 56 24.37 -16.08 -10.56
N ARG A 57 23.36 -15.55 -9.85
CA ARG A 57 22.48 -14.49 -10.35
C ARG A 57 23.07 -13.09 -10.21
N VAL A 58 24.04 -12.90 -9.31
CA VAL A 58 24.65 -11.60 -9.02
C VAL A 58 26.01 -11.46 -9.69
N ALA A 59 26.76 -12.56 -9.81
CA ALA A 59 28.10 -12.60 -10.39
C ALA A 59 28.25 -11.90 -11.76
N PRO A 60 27.27 -11.95 -12.69
CA PRO A 60 27.38 -11.22 -13.96
C PRO A 60 27.54 -9.70 -13.81
N TYR A 61 27.02 -9.14 -12.72
CA TYR A 61 27.02 -7.70 -12.45
C TYR A 61 28.16 -7.27 -11.53
N ALA A 62 28.81 -8.21 -10.84
CA ALA A 62 29.77 -7.91 -9.78
C ALA A 62 30.94 -7.01 -10.26
N ALA A 63 31.32 -7.09 -11.53
CA ALA A 63 32.40 -6.26 -12.10
C ALA A 63 31.93 -4.88 -12.58
N TYR A 64 30.63 -4.59 -12.57
CA TYR A 64 30.09 -3.33 -13.10
C TYR A 64 30.43 -2.17 -12.15
N PRO A 65 30.86 -1.00 -12.67
CA PRO A 65 31.11 0.17 -11.84
C PRO A 65 29.91 0.55 -10.94
N GLU A 66 28.69 0.40 -11.45
CA GLU A 66 27.44 0.66 -10.75
C GLU A 66 27.24 -0.30 -9.57
N PHE A 67 27.53 -1.60 -9.77
CA PHE A 67 27.48 -2.61 -8.72
C PHE A 67 28.46 -2.28 -7.59
N GLN A 68 29.69 -1.92 -7.95
CA GLN A 68 30.74 -1.54 -7.00
C GLN A 68 30.41 -0.26 -6.24
N ALA A 69 29.72 0.69 -6.90
CA ALA A 69 29.23 1.90 -6.24
C ALA A 69 28.08 1.63 -5.28
N GLY A 70 27.21 0.65 -5.59
CA GLY A 70 26.10 0.23 -4.73
C GLY A 70 25.05 1.32 -4.50
N ILE A 71 24.98 2.33 -5.36
CA ILE A 71 24.06 3.46 -5.20
C ILE A 71 22.73 3.11 -5.87
N ALA A 72 21.68 3.00 -5.06
CA ALA A 72 20.33 2.81 -5.55
C ALA A 72 19.79 4.10 -6.22
N ILE A 73 18.94 3.91 -7.23
CA ILE A 73 18.45 4.94 -8.14
C ILE A 73 16.93 4.82 -8.25
N ALA A 74 16.21 5.92 -8.03
CA ALA A 74 14.82 6.03 -8.43
C ALA A 74 14.75 6.64 -9.83
N VAL A 75 13.99 6.02 -10.72
CA VAL A 75 13.75 6.52 -12.06
C VAL A 75 12.47 7.35 -12.04
N PHE A 76 12.54 8.59 -12.49
CA PHE A 76 11.36 9.40 -12.78
C PHE A 76 11.24 9.58 -14.29
N ASP A 77 10.08 9.24 -14.84
CA ASP A 77 9.83 9.25 -16.28
C ASP A 77 8.52 9.98 -16.62
N PRO A 78 8.45 11.32 -16.53
CA PRO A 78 7.25 12.07 -16.93
C PRO A 78 7.05 12.13 -18.45
N THR A 79 7.93 11.49 -19.23
CA THR A 79 7.89 11.51 -20.68
C THR A 79 6.52 11.11 -21.20
N ASP A 80 6.03 11.87 -22.18
CA ASP A 80 4.72 11.70 -22.81
C ASP A 80 3.51 11.95 -21.91
N PHE A 81 3.68 12.45 -20.68
CA PHE A 81 2.53 12.80 -19.83
C PHE A 81 1.57 13.74 -20.58
N ASP A 82 2.03 14.93 -20.96
CA ASP A 82 1.21 15.92 -21.69
C ASP A 82 0.75 15.41 -23.05
N PHE A 83 1.57 14.58 -23.72
CA PHE A 83 1.20 13.97 -24.98
C PHE A 83 -0.06 13.09 -24.84
N TYR A 84 -0.10 12.21 -23.84
CA TYR A 84 -1.26 11.34 -23.59
C TYR A 84 -2.45 12.08 -22.97
N ARG A 85 -2.24 13.26 -22.38
CA ARG A 85 -3.33 14.14 -21.90
C ARG A 85 -4.13 14.77 -23.05
N ALA A 86 -3.56 14.89 -24.24
CA ALA A 86 -4.20 15.52 -25.38
C ALA A 86 -5.24 14.59 -26.04
N PRO A 87 -6.50 15.02 -26.24
CA PRO A 87 -7.57 14.17 -26.77
C PRO A 87 -7.26 13.52 -28.13
N GLU A 88 -6.53 14.22 -29.01
CA GLU A 88 -6.10 13.72 -30.30
C GLU A 88 -5.16 12.51 -30.22
N ASN A 89 -4.49 12.31 -29.09
CA ASN A 89 -3.57 11.20 -28.83
C ASN A 89 -4.20 10.08 -28.01
N ALA A 90 -5.52 10.14 -27.76
CA ALA A 90 -6.22 9.16 -26.93
C ALA A 90 -6.19 7.72 -27.48
N ASN A 91 -5.78 7.51 -28.73
CA ASN A 91 -5.63 6.18 -29.35
C ASN A 91 -4.23 5.96 -29.95
N VAL A 92 -3.25 6.76 -29.53
CA VAL A 92 -1.86 6.65 -30.01
C VAL A 92 -1.02 5.96 -28.93
N TYR A 93 -0.08 5.10 -29.36
CA TYR A 93 0.99 4.57 -28.52
C TYR A 93 2.32 5.07 -29.07
N ARG A 94 3.17 5.60 -28.19
CA ARG A 94 4.51 6.07 -28.56
C ARG A 94 5.56 5.10 -28.07
N VAL A 95 6.20 4.42 -29.02
CA VAL A 95 7.39 3.58 -28.79
C VAL A 95 8.64 4.47 -28.87
N ILE A 96 9.51 4.40 -27.87
CA ILE A 96 10.65 5.30 -27.71
C ILE A 96 11.94 4.51 -27.79
N GLN A 97 12.77 4.78 -28.81
CA GLN A 97 14.12 4.22 -28.97
C GLN A 97 14.19 2.68 -28.93
N GLN A 98 13.12 2.02 -29.35
CA GLN A 98 13.00 0.56 -29.38
C GLN A 98 12.55 0.10 -30.78
N VAL A 99 12.81 -1.17 -31.08
CA VAL A 99 12.20 -1.85 -32.22
C VAL A 99 10.71 -2.01 -31.94
N VAL A 100 9.85 -1.76 -32.92
CA VAL A 100 8.41 -1.97 -32.76
C VAL A 100 8.14 -3.48 -32.78
N ASP A 101 7.79 -4.01 -31.62
CA ASP A 101 7.51 -5.41 -31.35
C ASP A 101 6.43 -5.53 -30.25
N PRO A 102 5.95 -6.74 -29.92
CA PRO A 102 4.93 -6.89 -28.88
C PRO A 102 5.33 -6.35 -27.51
N ILE A 103 6.62 -6.41 -27.13
CA ILE A 103 7.10 -5.99 -25.80
C ILE A 103 7.06 -4.46 -25.71
N SER A 104 7.69 -3.77 -26.67
CA SER A 104 7.73 -2.32 -26.75
C SER A 104 6.33 -1.69 -26.88
N ILE A 105 5.39 -2.37 -27.57
CA ILE A 105 3.98 -1.96 -27.63
C ILE A 105 3.33 -2.07 -26.25
N VAL A 106 3.59 -3.13 -25.49
CA VAL A 106 3.03 -3.27 -24.14
C VAL A 106 3.62 -2.22 -23.19
N GLU A 107 4.93 -1.98 -23.22
CA GLU A 107 5.56 -0.91 -22.45
C GLU A 107 4.95 0.46 -22.77
N ALA A 108 4.78 0.76 -24.06
CA ALA A 108 4.11 1.99 -24.51
C ALA A 108 2.65 2.05 -24.06
N SER A 109 1.95 0.91 -24.05
CA SER A 109 0.58 0.81 -23.56
C SER A 109 0.47 1.06 -22.06
N LEU A 110 1.38 0.50 -21.24
CA LEU A 110 1.41 0.72 -19.79
C LEU A 110 1.65 2.19 -19.45
N ARG A 111 2.59 2.85 -20.15
CA ARG A 111 2.79 4.31 -20.01
C ARG A 111 1.55 5.08 -20.43
N ALA A 112 0.94 4.70 -21.56
CA ALA A 112 -0.28 5.35 -22.04
C ALA A 112 -1.43 5.22 -21.03
N THR A 113 -1.65 4.04 -20.45
CA THR A 113 -2.70 3.84 -19.43
C THR A 113 -2.36 4.50 -18.09
N ALA A 114 -1.10 4.73 -17.77
CA ALA A 114 -0.73 5.56 -16.63
C ALA A 114 -1.10 7.04 -16.85
N TYR A 115 -0.77 7.61 -18.02
CA TYR A 115 -0.85 9.07 -18.21
C TYR A 115 -2.09 9.60 -18.92
N ARG A 116 -2.76 8.78 -19.73
CA ARG A 116 -3.97 9.20 -20.47
C ARG A 116 -5.14 9.55 -19.55
N TYR A 117 -5.25 8.85 -18.42
CA TYR A 117 -6.35 9.03 -17.47
C TYR A 117 -6.00 10.07 -16.39
N ARG A 118 -6.96 10.92 -16.06
CA ARG A 118 -6.84 11.87 -14.94
C ARG A 118 -6.91 11.08 -13.63
N LEU A 119 -6.46 11.69 -12.54
CA LEU A 119 -6.60 11.07 -11.22
C LEU A 119 -8.07 10.77 -10.88
N ALA A 120 -9.00 11.66 -11.23
CA ALA A 120 -10.44 11.40 -11.05
C ALA A 120 -10.96 10.25 -11.93
N ASP A 121 -10.43 10.08 -13.16
CA ASP A 121 -10.82 8.95 -14.01
C ASP A 121 -10.33 7.61 -13.40
N LYS A 122 -9.14 7.64 -12.77
CA LYS A 122 -8.58 6.48 -12.05
C LYS A 122 -9.31 6.21 -10.75
N GLU A 123 -9.70 7.24 -10.00
CA GLU A 123 -10.54 7.08 -8.81
C GLU A 123 -11.85 6.41 -9.20
N ALA A 124 -12.58 6.93 -10.18
CA ALA A 124 -13.85 6.34 -10.60
C ALA A 124 -13.67 4.90 -11.12
N PHE A 125 -12.52 4.59 -11.73
CA PHE A 125 -12.17 3.22 -12.08
C PHE A 125 -11.93 2.35 -10.85
N PHE A 126 -11.18 2.80 -9.85
CA PHE A 126 -10.89 1.97 -8.68
C PHE A 126 -12.04 1.94 -7.66
N SER A 127 -12.88 2.96 -7.53
CA SER A 127 -14.02 2.95 -6.61
C SER A 127 -15.22 2.17 -7.14
N GLY A 128 -15.22 1.81 -8.42
CA GLY A 128 -16.33 1.10 -9.08
C GLY A 128 -17.39 2.01 -9.69
N ASP A 129 -17.22 3.34 -9.65
CA ASP A 129 -18.19 4.31 -10.16
C ASP A 129 -18.25 4.37 -11.70
N ALA A 130 -17.18 3.94 -12.38
CA ALA A 130 -17.12 3.95 -13.83
C ALA A 130 -17.95 2.77 -14.43
N PRO A 131 -18.73 2.99 -15.52
CA PRO A 131 -19.50 1.94 -16.22
C PRO A 131 -18.67 0.78 -16.80
N ARG A 132 -17.34 0.86 -16.69
CA ARG A 132 -16.38 -0.20 -17.03
C ARG A 132 -15.92 -0.94 -15.77
N ALA A 133 -16.85 -1.16 -14.83
CA ALA A 133 -16.78 -2.02 -13.65
C ALA A 133 -15.36 -2.21 -13.09
N GLY A 134 -15.04 -1.33 -12.14
CA GLY A 134 -13.77 -1.20 -11.47
C GLY A 134 -13.32 -2.41 -10.69
N ASP A 135 -12.05 -2.78 -10.83
CA ASP A 135 -11.46 -4.00 -10.28
C ASP A 135 -11.47 -4.10 -8.73
N VAL A 136 -11.79 -3.04 -7.98
CA VAL A 136 -11.70 -3.11 -6.51
C VAL A 136 -12.97 -3.68 -5.91
N GLN A 137 -14.11 -3.02 -6.09
CA GLN A 137 -15.35 -3.49 -5.49
C GLN A 137 -15.78 -4.86 -6.06
N ASP A 138 -15.68 -5.05 -7.37
CA ASP A 138 -16.18 -6.27 -8.01
C ASP A 138 -15.17 -7.42 -7.98
N LYS A 139 -13.86 -7.13 -8.02
CA LYS A 139 -12.83 -8.19 -8.11
C LYS A 139 -11.92 -8.27 -6.89
N SER A 140 -11.96 -7.28 -6.00
CA SER A 140 -11.06 -7.24 -4.85
C SER A 140 -11.76 -7.16 -3.51
N ILE A 141 -13.09 -7.12 -3.45
CA ILE A 141 -13.88 -7.17 -2.21
C ILE A 141 -14.85 -8.35 -2.33
N ASN A 142 -14.76 -9.30 -1.40
CA ASN A 142 -15.66 -10.45 -1.38
C ASN A 142 -17.04 -10.12 -0.78
N GLU A 143 -17.93 -11.10 -0.75
CA GLU A 143 -19.31 -10.97 -0.27
C GLU A 143 -19.41 -10.62 1.23
N LEU A 144 -18.32 -10.78 1.98
CA LEU A 144 -18.22 -10.42 3.39
C LEU A 144 -17.59 -9.05 3.61
N GLY A 145 -17.33 -8.30 2.54
CA GLY A 145 -16.70 -6.97 2.60
C GLY A 145 -15.18 -7.01 2.82
N LEU A 146 -14.53 -8.16 2.70
CA LEU A 146 -13.08 -8.30 2.87
C LEU A 146 -12.33 -8.20 1.55
N MET A 147 -11.14 -7.63 1.62
CA MET A 147 -10.17 -7.69 0.54
C MET A 147 -9.86 -9.12 0.13
N ALA A 148 -9.97 -9.39 -1.16
CA ALA A 148 -9.76 -10.68 -1.79
C ALA A 148 -9.29 -10.49 -3.24
N HIS A 149 -9.17 -11.58 -3.99
CA HIS A 149 -8.78 -11.60 -5.39
C HIS A 149 -9.72 -12.50 -6.17
N TRP A 150 -10.54 -11.95 -7.05
CA TRP A 150 -11.41 -12.74 -7.91
C TRP A 150 -10.58 -13.63 -8.84
N SER A 151 -10.89 -14.92 -8.86
CA SER A 151 -10.27 -15.86 -9.79
C SER A 151 -11.26 -16.26 -10.88
N ASP A 152 -10.98 -15.84 -12.11
CA ASP A 152 -11.74 -16.30 -13.28
C ASP A 152 -11.64 -17.83 -13.47
N ALA A 153 -10.53 -18.44 -13.07
CA ALA A 153 -10.35 -19.89 -13.16
C ALA A 153 -11.27 -20.67 -12.20
N HIS A 154 -11.54 -20.09 -11.03
CA HIS A 154 -12.34 -20.74 -9.98
C HIS A 154 -13.77 -20.20 -9.88
N GLN A 155 -14.05 -19.06 -10.50
CA GLN A 155 -15.30 -18.30 -10.36
C GLN A 155 -15.65 -18.04 -8.89
N ASP A 156 -14.63 -17.67 -8.09
CA ASP A 156 -14.72 -17.36 -6.65
C ASP A 156 -13.59 -16.40 -6.27
N TYR A 157 -13.71 -15.80 -5.09
CA TYR A 157 -12.65 -15.02 -4.46
C TYR A 157 -11.59 -15.92 -3.80
N LEU A 158 -10.35 -15.75 -4.24
CA LEU A 158 -9.16 -16.18 -3.51
C LEU A 158 -8.88 -15.18 -2.40
N HIS A 159 -8.54 -15.67 -1.22
CA HIS A 159 -8.23 -14.76 -0.12
C HIS A 159 -6.89 -14.06 -0.33
N ASP A 160 -6.80 -12.83 0.15
CA ASP A 160 -5.50 -12.24 0.46
C ASP A 160 -5.10 -12.70 1.87
N GLY A 161 -3.89 -13.24 2.02
CA GLY A 161 -3.36 -13.64 3.31
C GLY A 161 -3.41 -12.49 4.32
N ASP A 162 -3.26 -11.25 3.86
CA ASP A 162 -3.29 -10.03 4.69
C ASP A 162 -4.56 -9.21 4.46
N ALA A 163 -5.68 -9.87 4.13
CA ALA A 163 -6.93 -9.17 3.81
C ALA A 163 -7.38 -8.18 4.89
N LEU A 164 -7.28 -8.53 6.18
CA LEU A 164 -7.72 -7.63 7.26
C LEU A 164 -6.89 -6.33 7.29
N LEU A 165 -5.60 -6.37 6.94
CA LEU A 165 -4.79 -5.17 6.78
C LEU A 165 -5.37 -4.28 5.67
N TRP A 166 -5.50 -4.81 4.46
CA TRP A 166 -5.92 -4.01 3.31
C TRP A 166 -7.38 -3.58 3.39
N THR A 167 -8.26 -4.40 3.97
CA THR A 167 -9.66 -4.02 4.17
C THR A 167 -9.77 -2.79 5.06
N GLY A 168 -8.91 -2.65 6.08
CA GLY A 168 -8.89 -1.45 6.89
C GLY A 168 -8.45 -0.19 6.14
N VAL A 169 -7.52 -0.33 5.19
CA VAL A 169 -7.16 0.76 4.28
C VAL A 169 -8.32 1.13 3.35
N TYR A 170 -9.12 0.15 2.94
CA TYR A 170 -10.27 0.37 2.05
C TYR A 170 -11.38 1.10 2.78
N VAL A 171 -11.70 0.66 4.00
CA VAL A 171 -12.61 1.35 4.92
C VAL A 171 -12.18 2.80 5.10
N ALA A 172 -10.89 3.07 5.31
CA ALA A 172 -10.40 4.44 5.44
C ALA A 172 -10.56 5.26 4.15
N ALA A 173 -10.24 4.70 2.98
CA ALA A 173 -10.42 5.39 1.70
C ALA A 173 -11.89 5.75 1.44
N MET A 174 -12.81 4.80 1.68
CA MET A 174 -14.25 5.03 1.50
C MET A 174 -14.83 5.98 2.54
N ALA A 175 -14.35 5.93 3.78
CA ALA A 175 -14.68 6.90 4.82
C ALA A 175 -14.27 8.33 4.41
N MET A 176 -13.05 8.50 3.90
CA MET A 176 -12.57 9.80 3.40
C MET A 176 -13.41 10.30 2.22
N LYS A 177 -13.71 9.42 1.24
CA LYS A 177 -14.58 9.73 0.11
C LYS A 177 -15.94 10.23 0.57
N PHE A 178 -16.61 9.48 1.46
CA PHE A 178 -17.92 9.86 2.00
C PHE A 178 -17.86 11.21 2.73
N MET A 179 -16.88 11.42 3.62
CA MET A 179 -16.76 12.67 4.36
C MET A 179 -16.52 13.90 3.47
N GLN A 180 -15.84 13.72 2.33
CA GLN A 180 -15.57 14.82 1.40
C GLN A 180 -16.71 15.09 0.40
N THR A 181 -17.41 14.05 -0.03
CA THR A 181 -18.35 14.14 -1.16
C THR A 181 -19.82 13.94 -0.76
N GLY A 182 -20.08 13.31 0.38
CA GLY A 182 -21.40 12.84 0.76
C GLY A 182 -21.88 11.62 -0.05
N ASP A 183 -21.01 10.94 -0.80
CA ASP A 183 -21.36 9.79 -1.63
C ASP A 183 -21.89 8.60 -0.79
N GLU A 184 -23.19 8.32 -0.93
CA GLU A 184 -23.86 7.23 -0.21
C GLU A 184 -23.36 5.84 -0.63
N THR A 185 -22.86 5.68 -1.86
CA THR A 185 -22.24 4.43 -2.30
C THR A 185 -20.94 4.18 -1.53
N ALA A 186 -20.11 5.21 -1.34
CA ALA A 186 -18.90 5.12 -0.52
C ALA A 186 -19.24 4.79 0.94
N LEU A 187 -20.30 5.38 1.50
CA LEU A 187 -20.77 5.02 2.84
C LEU A 187 -21.19 3.55 2.91
N ALA A 188 -21.98 3.06 1.96
CA ALA A 188 -22.41 1.66 1.93
C ALA A 188 -21.23 0.68 1.82
N GLN A 189 -20.26 0.98 0.95
CA GLN A 189 -19.03 0.18 0.79
C GLN A 189 -18.20 0.18 2.08
N MET A 190 -18.02 1.35 2.71
CA MET A 190 -17.34 1.48 4.00
C MET A 190 -18.00 0.63 5.08
N LEU A 191 -19.34 0.69 5.21
CA LEU A 191 -20.09 -0.05 6.23
C LEU A 191 -20.00 -1.56 6.02
N ALA A 192 -20.14 -2.03 4.78
CA ALA A 192 -20.01 -3.45 4.46
C ALA A 192 -18.61 -4.00 4.78
N SER A 193 -17.55 -3.27 4.43
CA SER A 193 -16.19 -3.67 4.74
C SER A 193 -15.84 -3.54 6.22
N LEU A 194 -16.39 -2.55 6.93
CA LEU A 194 -16.25 -2.45 8.39
C LEU A 194 -16.89 -3.64 9.11
N ASP A 195 -18.07 -4.08 8.66
CA ASP A 195 -18.71 -5.28 9.21
C ASP A 195 -17.86 -6.54 8.97
N GLY A 196 -17.22 -6.64 7.80
CA GLY A 196 -16.21 -7.67 7.52
C GLY A 196 -15.01 -7.61 8.49
N VAL A 197 -14.45 -6.42 8.72
CA VAL A 197 -13.39 -6.20 9.72
C VAL A 197 -13.85 -6.65 11.11
N LEU A 198 -15.04 -6.25 11.56
CA LEU A 198 -15.59 -6.64 12.86
C LEU A 198 -15.76 -8.16 12.98
N LYS A 199 -16.28 -8.81 11.93
CA LYS A 199 -16.40 -10.28 11.89
C LYS A 199 -15.06 -10.98 12.07
N CYS A 200 -13.96 -10.48 11.50
CA CYS A 200 -12.62 -11.04 11.74
C CYS A 200 -12.25 -11.05 13.22
N LEU A 201 -12.70 -10.06 13.98
CA LEU A 201 -12.37 -9.93 15.40
C LEU A 201 -13.35 -10.68 16.30
N GLU A 202 -14.63 -10.74 15.92
CA GLU A 202 -15.70 -11.39 16.69
C GLU A 202 -15.73 -12.92 16.52
N ILE A 203 -15.32 -13.45 15.35
CA ILE A 203 -15.46 -14.87 15.00
C ILE A 203 -14.68 -15.82 15.89
N THR A 204 -13.61 -15.34 16.54
CA THR A 204 -12.79 -16.13 17.45
C THR A 204 -13.49 -16.40 18.79
N GLY A 205 -14.48 -15.58 19.13
CA GLY A 205 -15.19 -15.64 20.42
C GLY A 205 -14.33 -15.30 21.63
N THR A 206 -13.11 -14.81 21.43
CA THR A 206 -12.19 -14.40 22.51
C THR A 206 -11.50 -13.09 22.16
N SER A 207 -10.95 -12.42 23.17
CA SER A 207 -10.18 -11.19 22.98
C SER A 207 -8.66 -11.40 22.97
N THR A 208 -8.21 -12.66 22.87
CA THR A 208 -6.79 -13.03 22.87
C THR A 208 -6.23 -13.30 21.48
N GLU A 209 -7.10 -13.37 20.48
CA GLU A 209 -6.74 -13.57 19.07
C GLU A 209 -7.81 -12.96 18.16
N PHE A 210 -7.46 -12.78 16.89
CA PHE A 210 -8.37 -12.37 15.84
C PHE A 210 -7.99 -13.04 14.52
N ALA A 211 -8.95 -13.12 13.60
CA ALA A 211 -8.73 -13.70 12.27
C ALA A 211 -7.86 -12.81 11.38
N ARG A 212 -7.04 -13.43 10.54
CA ARG A 212 -6.26 -12.74 9.51
C ARG A 212 -7.11 -12.32 8.31
N THR A 213 -8.11 -13.15 7.99
CA THR A 213 -9.08 -12.97 6.91
C THR A 213 -10.29 -13.88 7.13
N ILE A 214 -11.41 -13.60 6.44
CA ILE A 214 -12.62 -14.42 6.42
C ILE A 214 -13.14 -14.63 5.00
N ARG A 215 -13.82 -15.75 4.77
CA ARG A 215 -14.46 -16.07 3.48
C ARG A 215 -15.76 -16.87 3.69
N PRO A 216 -16.68 -16.87 2.71
CA PRO A 216 -17.82 -17.78 2.74
C PRO A 216 -17.38 -19.25 2.79
N TYR A 217 -18.00 -20.04 3.66
CA TYR A 217 -17.81 -21.49 3.71
C TYR A 217 -18.43 -22.14 2.47
N ILE A 218 -17.63 -22.95 1.78
CA ILE A 218 -18.08 -23.74 0.61
C ILE A 218 -17.72 -25.20 0.88
N GLU A 219 -18.74 -26.06 1.08
CA GLU A 219 -18.55 -27.47 1.45
C GLU A 219 -17.71 -28.26 0.43
N ALA A 220 -17.80 -27.91 -0.85
CA ALA A 220 -17.10 -28.57 -1.95
C ALA A 220 -15.84 -27.83 -2.43
N ARG A 221 -15.23 -26.97 -1.62
CA ARG A 221 -14.02 -26.22 -2.02
C ARG A 221 -12.86 -27.21 -2.20
N THR A 222 -12.42 -27.39 -3.45
CA THR A 222 -11.33 -28.33 -3.81
C THR A 222 -9.97 -27.64 -4.00
N TYR A 223 -9.90 -26.34 -3.74
CA TYR A 223 -8.69 -25.54 -3.90
C TYR A 223 -8.56 -24.61 -2.70
N ASP A 224 -7.40 -24.65 -2.04
CA ASP A 224 -7.02 -23.67 -1.05
C ASP A 224 -5.73 -23.01 -1.48
N VAL A 225 -5.68 -21.69 -1.35
CA VAL A 225 -4.45 -20.93 -1.53
C VAL A 225 -3.73 -20.96 -0.17
N GLY A 226 -2.66 -21.73 -0.04
CA GLY A 226 -1.94 -21.85 1.23
C GLY A 226 -2.32 -23.09 2.04
N ASP A 227 -1.99 -23.10 3.33
CA ASP A 227 -2.13 -24.26 4.20
C ASP A 227 -3.59 -24.42 4.67
N PRO A 228 -4.29 -25.51 4.28
CA PRO A 228 -5.67 -25.76 4.71
C PRO A 228 -5.83 -25.87 6.22
N SER A 229 -4.76 -26.21 6.96
CA SER A 229 -4.80 -26.32 8.42
C SER A 229 -4.94 -24.96 9.13
N GLU A 230 -4.73 -23.85 8.43
CA GLU A 230 -4.93 -22.50 8.95
C GLU A 230 -6.40 -22.04 8.89
N TRP A 231 -7.29 -22.80 8.26
CA TRP A 231 -8.70 -22.44 8.09
C TRP A 231 -9.59 -23.14 9.11
N VAL A 232 -10.40 -22.35 9.81
CA VAL A 232 -11.34 -22.82 10.81
C VAL A 232 -12.76 -22.42 10.39
N ARG A 233 -13.66 -23.40 10.40
CA ARG A 233 -15.09 -23.13 10.19
C ARG A 233 -15.66 -22.41 11.42
N GLY A 234 -16.32 -21.28 11.19
CA GLY A 234 -17.03 -20.56 12.24
C GLY A 234 -18.16 -21.40 12.86
N THR A 235 -18.62 -20.97 14.04
CA THR A 235 -19.71 -21.62 14.76
C THR A 235 -20.85 -20.65 15.04
N GLY A 236 -22.04 -21.15 15.39
CA GLY A 236 -23.20 -20.32 15.71
C GLY A 236 -23.56 -19.35 14.57
N ALA A 237 -23.56 -18.05 14.87
CA ALA A 237 -23.84 -16.98 13.90
C ALA A 237 -22.83 -16.92 12.74
N PHE A 238 -21.65 -17.51 12.91
CA PHE A 238 -20.58 -17.55 11.91
C PHE A 238 -20.48 -18.90 11.19
N SER A 239 -21.46 -19.80 11.32
CA SER A 239 -21.41 -21.16 10.76
C SER A 239 -21.35 -21.26 9.22
N SER A 240 -21.61 -20.14 8.53
CA SER A 240 -21.48 -19.94 7.08
C SER A 240 -20.16 -19.31 6.65
N ILE A 241 -19.23 -19.05 7.58
CA ILE A 241 -17.96 -18.37 7.33
C ILE A 241 -16.80 -19.29 7.74
N GLU A 242 -15.71 -19.27 6.98
CA GLU A 242 -14.41 -19.75 7.41
C GLU A 242 -13.50 -18.58 7.70
N TRP A 243 -12.61 -18.75 8.66
CA TRP A 243 -11.63 -17.74 9.02
C TRP A 243 -10.24 -18.33 9.07
N LYS A 244 -9.27 -17.50 8.71
CA LYS A 244 -7.86 -17.84 8.78
C LYS A 244 -7.30 -17.41 10.13
N ILE A 245 -6.70 -18.33 10.86
CA ILE A 245 -6.12 -18.08 12.19
C ILE A 245 -4.88 -17.18 12.13
N HIS A 246 -4.34 -16.81 13.31
CA HIS A 246 -3.07 -16.09 13.48
C HIS A 246 -3.04 -14.67 12.91
N GLY A 247 -4.05 -13.85 13.26
CA GLY A 247 -3.93 -12.40 13.15
C GLY A 247 -2.68 -11.88 13.87
N ASN A 248 -1.99 -10.90 13.29
CA ASN A 248 -0.73 -10.38 13.82
C ASN A 248 -0.69 -8.85 13.79
N ASN A 249 0.47 -8.27 14.11
CA ASN A 249 0.70 -6.82 14.15
C ASN A 249 0.36 -6.06 12.85
N ASP A 250 0.46 -6.69 11.68
CA ASP A 250 0.16 -6.01 10.41
C ASP A 250 -1.35 -5.87 10.25
N MET A 251 -2.10 -6.93 10.55
CA MET A 251 -3.56 -6.93 10.51
C MET A 251 -4.16 -6.03 11.59
N SER A 252 -3.46 -5.85 12.72
CA SER A 252 -3.87 -4.91 13.76
C SER A 252 -3.85 -3.46 13.30
N LYS A 253 -2.83 -3.07 12.52
CA LYS A 253 -2.80 -1.74 11.88
C LYS A 253 -3.97 -1.56 10.91
N GLY A 254 -4.38 -2.63 10.23
CA GLY A 254 -5.58 -2.66 9.40
C GLY A 254 -6.83 -2.26 10.15
N PHE A 255 -7.26 -3.06 11.14
CA PHE A 255 -8.51 -2.79 11.84
C PHE A 255 -8.48 -1.50 12.66
N LEU A 256 -7.31 -1.08 13.20
CA LEU A 256 -7.18 0.21 13.87
C LEU A 256 -7.40 1.37 12.89
N THR A 257 -6.86 1.26 11.67
CA THR A 257 -7.14 2.20 10.58
C THR A 257 -8.63 2.21 10.24
N ALA A 258 -9.25 1.03 10.11
CA ALA A 258 -10.68 0.90 9.82
C ALA A 258 -11.53 1.62 10.87
N PHE A 259 -11.27 1.32 12.15
CA PHE A 259 -12.05 1.82 13.28
C PHE A 259 -11.95 3.34 13.43
N LEU A 260 -10.73 3.87 13.31
CA LEU A 260 -10.52 5.31 13.37
C LEU A 260 -11.33 6.02 12.28
N TRP A 261 -11.11 5.68 11.02
CA TRP A 261 -11.73 6.40 9.90
C TRP A 261 -13.24 6.16 9.81
N ALA A 262 -13.70 4.94 10.10
CA ALA A 262 -15.13 4.66 10.18
C ALA A 262 -15.81 5.44 11.30
N SER A 263 -15.19 5.59 12.48
CA SER A 263 -15.77 6.37 13.57
C SER A 263 -15.97 7.85 13.22
N LEU A 264 -15.07 8.41 12.39
CA LEU A 264 -15.17 9.77 11.87
C LEU A 264 -16.29 9.89 10.83
N ALA A 265 -16.37 8.95 9.89
CA ALA A 265 -17.42 8.91 8.88
C ALA A 265 -18.81 8.73 9.51
N LEU A 266 -18.96 7.77 10.44
CA LEU A 266 -20.21 7.55 11.19
C LEU A 266 -20.67 8.81 11.96
N HIS A 267 -19.73 9.64 12.41
CA HIS A 267 -20.06 10.90 13.08
C HIS A 267 -20.56 11.96 12.11
N ALA A 268 -20.12 11.91 10.84
CA ALA A 268 -20.60 12.77 9.77
C ALA A 268 -21.92 12.28 9.15
N THR A 269 -22.30 11.02 9.37
CA THR A 269 -23.51 10.39 8.85
C THR A 269 -24.79 11.02 9.44
N SER A 270 -25.83 11.18 8.62
CA SER A 270 -27.12 11.68 9.09
C SER A 270 -27.81 10.70 10.05
N PRO A 271 -28.69 11.17 10.97
CA PRO A 271 -29.39 10.28 11.89
C PRO A 271 -30.20 9.16 11.21
N SER A 272 -30.77 9.42 10.03
CA SER A 272 -31.52 8.41 9.26
C SER A 272 -30.60 7.34 8.67
N GLN A 273 -29.49 7.74 8.07
CA GLN A 273 -28.49 6.81 7.53
C GLN A 273 -27.85 5.98 8.66
N LEU A 274 -27.59 6.60 9.83
CA LEU A 274 -27.07 5.89 10.99
C LEU A 274 -28.08 4.87 11.52
N ALA A 275 -29.37 5.22 11.59
CA ALA A 275 -30.42 4.28 11.99
C ALA A 275 -30.54 3.09 11.02
N GLU A 276 -30.40 3.32 9.71
CA GLU A 276 -30.36 2.27 8.70
C GLU A 276 -29.13 1.37 8.84
N ALA A 277 -27.96 1.97 9.03
CA ALA A 277 -26.73 1.24 9.32
C ALA A 277 -26.87 0.39 10.59
N THR A 278 -27.45 0.93 11.67
CA THR A 278 -27.73 0.20 12.91
C THR A 278 -28.70 -0.95 12.71
N ALA A 279 -29.73 -0.77 11.89
CA ALA A 279 -30.68 -1.84 11.58
C ALA A 279 -30.02 -2.99 10.80
N THR A 280 -29.06 -2.68 9.94
CA THR A 280 -28.38 -3.66 9.06
C THR A 280 -27.20 -4.35 9.74
N TYR A 281 -26.35 -3.58 10.41
CA TYR A 281 -25.05 -4.03 10.92
C TYR A 281 -24.98 -4.02 12.47
N GLY A 282 -26.06 -3.67 13.16
CA GLY A 282 -26.05 -3.45 14.60
C GLY A 282 -25.36 -2.14 15.00
N ASP A 283 -25.20 -1.90 16.30
CA ASP A 283 -24.52 -0.71 16.81
C ASP A 283 -23.01 -0.80 16.55
N LEU A 284 -22.58 -0.23 15.42
CA LEU A 284 -21.19 -0.26 14.98
C LEU A 284 -20.24 0.45 15.96
N TYR A 285 -20.68 1.51 16.63
CA TYR A 285 -19.84 2.17 17.65
C TYR A 285 -19.60 1.23 18.83
N GLN A 286 -20.65 0.58 19.33
CA GLN A 286 -20.55 -0.36 20.43
C GLN A 286 -19.70 -1.59 20.05
N ARG A 287 -19.92 -2.16 18.86
CA ARG A 287 -19.13 -3.30 18.36
C ARG A 287 -17.64 -2.97 18.26
N MET A 288 -17.28 -1.84 17.63
CA MET A 288 -15.88 -1.40 17.55
C MET A 288 -15.27 -1.20 18.94
N PHE A 289 -16.00 -0.58 19.86
CA PHE A 289 -15.54 -0.31 21.22
C PHE A 289 -15.31 -1.60 22.02
N ASP A 290 -16.30 -2.49 22.06
CA ASP A 290 -16.23 -3.74 22.84
C ASP A 290 -15.10 -4.63 22.36
N THR A 291 -14.98 -4.81 21.05
CA THR A 291 -13.92 -5.61 20.45
C THR A 291 -12.54 -5.01 20.70
N LEU A 292 -12.34 -3.71 20.45
CA LEU A 292 -11.03 -3.08 20.63
C LEU A 292 -10.65 -2.99 22.12
N SER A 293 -11.60 -2.72 23.01
CA SER A 293 -11.35 -2.74 24.46
C SER A 293 -10.94 -4.13 24.92
N GLY A 294 -11.65 -5.17 24.46
CA GLY A 294 -11.29 -6.55 24.76
C GLY A 294 -9.86 -6.88 24.30
N LEU A 295 -9.53 -6.57 23.04
CA LEU A 295 -8.19 -6.82 22.50
C LEU A 295 -7.12 -6.03 23.27
N ARG A 296 -7.35 -4.75 23.56
CA ARG A 296 -6.44 -3.91 24.35
C ARG A 296 -6.09 -4.57 25.69
N ASP A 297 -7.08 -5.17 26.35
CA ASP A 297 -6.94 -5.71 27.70
C ASP A 297 -6.37 -7.14 27.73
N HIS A 298 -6.55 -7.92 26.66
CA HIS A 298 -6.26 -9.36 26.66
C HIS A 298 -5.27 -9.83 25.59
N HIS A 299 -5.09 -9.11 24.49
CA HIS A 299 -4.22 -9.54 23.39
C HIS A 299 -2.76 -9.11 23.63
N GLU A 300 -1.81 -10.02 23.39
CA GLU A 300 -0.38 -9.79 23.68
C GLU A 300 0.23 -8.58 22.95
N LEU A 301 -0.22 -8.30 21.71
CA LEU A 301 0.16 -7.11 20.93
C LEU A 301 -0.08 -5.79 21.67
N TYR A 302 -1.11 -5.73 22.52
CA TYR A 302 -1.48 -4.54 23.26
C TYR A 302 -1.07 -4.59 24.72
N GLN A 303 -0.54 -5.72 25.20
CA GLN A 303 0.04 -5.81 26.53
C GLN A 303 1.40 -5.12 26.52
N TRP A 304 1.39 -3.81 26.78
CA TRP A 304 2.63 -3.05 26.97
C TRP A 304 3.33 -3.47 28.27
N SER A 305 4.64 -3.65 28.18
CA SER A 305 5.52 -3.74 29.33
C SER A 305 6.81 -2.97 29.05
N THR A 306 7.46 -2.48 30.11
CA THR A 306 8.78 -1.84 29.98
C THR A 306 9.84 -2.78 29.38
N SER A 307 9.62 -4.10 29.43
CA SER A 307 10.46 -5.12 28.80
C SER A 307 10.23 -5.31 27.30
N ASN A 308 9.13 -4.80 26.74
CA ASN A 308 8.85 -4.87 25.31
C ASN A 308 8.35 -3.52 24.76
N PRO A 309 9.25 -2.53 24.58
CA PRO A 309 8.88 -1.22 24.03
C PRO A 309 8.35 -1.29 22.59
N LEU A 310 8.53 -2.41 21.88
CA LEU A 310 8.04 -2.59 20.50
C LEU A 310 6.52 -2.56 20.40
N ASN A 311 5.82 -2.95 21.47
CA ASN A 311 4.36 -2.96 21.51
C ASN A 311 3.77 -1.57 21.85
N LEU A 312 4.61 -0.60 22.24
CA LEU A 312 4.15 0.72 22.67
C LEU A 312 3.36 1.48 21.58
N PRO A 313 3.78 1.50 20.29
CA PRO A 313 3.00 2.12 19.24
C PRO A 313 1.62 1.48 19.07
N ALA A 314 1.54 0.15 19.04
CA ALA A 314 0.25 -0.55 18.88
C ALA A 314 -0.71 -0.27 20.05
N TRP A 315 -0.19 -0.25 21.29
CA TRP A 315 -0.96 0.16 22.46
C TRP A 315 -1.49 1.59 22.33
N TYR A 316 -0.67 2.52 21.85
CA TYR A 316 -1.07 3.91 21.62
C TYR A 316 -2.15 4.06 20.56
N ASP A 317 -2.00 3.35 19.43
CA ASP A 317 -2.98 3.34 18.35
C ASP A 317 -4.33 2.84 18.88
N ALA A 318 -4.34 1.74 19.64
CA ALA A 318 -5.56 1.19 20.22
C ALA A 318 -6.24 2.15 21.21
N ASN A 319 -5.49 2.73 22.15
CA ASN A 319 -6.06 3.63 23.16
C ASN A 319 -6.59 4.93 22.55
N THR A 320 -5.85 5.52 21.62
CA THR A 320 -6.30 6.77 20.96
C THR A 320 -7.48 6.51 20.04
N THR A 321 -7.54 5.36 19.36
CA THR A 321 -8.70 4.95 18.55
C THR A 321 -9.93 4.73 19.43
N LEU A 322 -9.80 4.06 20.59
CA LEU A 322 -10.89 3.93 21.57
C LEU A 322 -11.40 5.28 22.05
N ALA A 323 -10.50 6.22 22.36
CA ALA A 323 -10.88 7.58 22.76
C ALA A 323 -11.69 8.29 21.67
N VAL A 324 -11.28 8.15 20.41
CA VAL A 324 -12.03 8.73 19.30
C VAL A 324 -13.41 8.09 19.20
N ILE A 325 -13.51 6.76 19.21
CA ILE A 325 -14.80 6.03 19.18
C ILE A 325 -15.72 6.52 20.32
N ALA A 326 -15.23 6.54 21.55
CA ALA A 326 -15.99 6.96 22.73
C ALA A 326 -16.42 8.44 22.64
N SER A 327 -15.54 9.33 22.18
CA SER A 327 -15.86 10.76 22.03
C SER A 327 -16.98 11.03 21.02
N ARG A 328 -17.25 10.08 20.12
CA ARG A 328 -18.27 10.19 19.06
C ARG A 328 -19.56 9.43 19.36
N SER A 329 -19.58 8.59 20.40
CA SER A 329 -20.78 7.86 20.82
C SER A 329 -21.29 8.39 22.16
N PRO A 330 -22.50 8.99 22.22
CA PRO A 330 -23.07 9.47 23.48
C PRO A 330 -23.42 8.33 24.46
N ALA A 331 -23.46 7.08 24.00
CA ALA A 331 -23.76 5.90 24.80
C ALA A 331 -22.52 5.32 25.50
N ILE A 332 -21.32 5.68 25.04
CA ILE A 332 -20.07 5.12 25.54
C ILE A 332 -19.43 6.12 26.49
N ALA A 333 -19.51 5.84 27.78
CA ALA A 333 -18.69 6.51 28.79
C ALA A 333 -17.38 5.74 28.92
N ASP A 334 -16.25 6.38 28.61
CA ASP A 334 -14.93 5.85 28.91
C ASP A 334 -14.26 6.75 29.96
N ASP A 335 -13.96 6.17 31.13
CA ASP A 335 -13.48 6.90 32.29
C ASP A 335 -11.99 7.30 32.19
N ALA A 336 -11.20 6.79 31.24
CA ALA A 336 -9.86 7.35 31.01
C ALA A 336 -9.18 6.79 29.74
N VAL A 337 -9.29 7.52 28.63
CA VAL A 337 -8.09 7.68 27.77
C VAL A 337 -7.33 8.90 28.26
N SER A 338 -6.74 8.77 29.45
CA SER A 338 -5.68 9.69 29.84
C SER A 338 -4.42 9.25 29.10
N ILE A 339 -3.97 10.05 28.15
CA ILE A 339 -2.64 9.85 27.54
C ILE A 339 -1.63 10.09 28.64
N ASN A 340 -1.05 8.99 29.13
CA ASN A 340 -0.05 9.05 30.17
C ASN A 340 1.19 9.77 29.61
N PRO A 341 1.60 10.93 30.18
CA PRO A 341 2.75 11.68 29.69
C PRO A 341 4.06 10.85 29.67
N VAL A 342 4.19 9.87 30.56
CA VAL A 342 5.34 8.95 30.60
C VAL A 342 5.35 8.06 29.36
N HIS A 343 4.20 7.44 29.03
CA HIS A 343 4.10 6.62 27.83
C HIS A 343 4.39 7.45 26.58
N TRP A 344 3.97 8.73 26.56
CA TRP A 344 4.17 9.60 25.39
C TRP A 344 5.65 9.90 25.20
N THR A 345 6.34 10.19 26.31
CA THR A 345 7.80 10.38 26.31
C THR A 345 8.51 9.14 25.77
N LEU A 346 8.09 7.95 26.17
CA LEU A 346 8.65 6.69 25.65
C LEU A 346 8.36 6.50 24.16
N LEU A 347 7.14 6.82 23.70
CA LEU A 347 6.78 6.69 22.28
C LEU A 347 7.63 7.64 21.42
N LYS A 348 7.88 8.87 21.89
CA LYS A 348 8.79 9.80 21.22
C LYS A 348 10.20 9.24 21.13
N GLN A 349 10.73 8.71 22.23
CA GLN A 349 12.03 8.05 22.22
C GLN A 349 12.07 6.88 21.22
N THR A 350 11.00 6.10 21.09
CA THR A 350 10.89 5.05 20.07
C THR A 350 10.93 5.64 18.66
N TYR A 351 10.22 6.73 18.37
CA TYR A 351 10.25 7.35 17.03
C TYR A 351 11.53 8.13 16.72
N ASP A 352 12.23 8.61 17.74
CA ASP A 352 13.55 9.25 17.63
C ASP A 352 14.67 8.24 17.34
N GLN A 353 14.49 6.96 17.67
CA GLN A 353 15.47 5.92 17.38
C GLN A 353 15.56 5.65 15.88
N GLU A 354 16.78 5.72 15.32
CA GLU A 354 17.04 5.49 13.89
C GLU A 354 16.56 4.12 13.41
N GLU A 355 16.65 3.09 14.26
CA GLU A 355 16.25 1.70 13.94
C GLU A 355 14.72 1.53 13.80
N PHE A 356 13.91 2.36 14.47
CA PHE A 356 12.45 2.40 14.32
C PHE A 356 11.98 3.43 13.30
N GLY A 357 12.91 4.22 12.76
CA GLY A 357 12.64 5.36 11.90
C GLY A 357 13.07 5.09 10.47
N PHE A 358 12.15 4.59 9.64
CA PHE A 358 12.29 4.56 8.18
C PHE A 358 13.68 4.11 7.70
N LEU A 359 14.02 2.86 8.02
CA LEU A 359 15.30 2.26 7.67
C LEU A 359 15.46 2.26 6.14
N ASN A 360 16.56 2.80 5.66
CA ASN A 360 16.93 2.71 4.26
C ASN A 360 18.44 2.88 4.11
N GLU A 361 19.08 1.80 3.68
CA GLU A 361 20.53 1.76 3.54
C GLU A 361 20.87 1.22 2.16
N ASN A 362 21.35 2.09 1.27
CA ASN A 362 21.69 1.75 -0.12
C ASN A 362 20.55 1.02 -0.87
N GLY A 363 19.31 1.48 -0.67
CA GLY A 363 18.12 0.85 -1.26
C GLY A 363 17.64 -0.42 -0.56
N VAL A 364 18.30 -0.86 0.51
CA VAL A 364 17.82 -1.93 1.39
C VAL A 364 16.93 -1.33 2.47
N SER A 365 15.68 -1.79 2.54
CA SER A 365 14.68 -1.25 3.45
C SER A 365 13.63 -2.30 3.81
N ASP A 366 13.01 -2.16 4.98
CA ASP A 366 11.72 -2.79 5.27
C ASP A 366 10.59 -1.94 4.67
N TRP A 367 10.34 -2.11 3.37
CA TRP A 367 9.35 -1.32 2.63
C TRP A 367 7.95 -1.45 3.21
N SER A 368 7.55 -2.67 3.58
CA SER A 368 6.29 -2.94 4.26
C SER A 368 6.21 -2.29 5.63
N GLY A 369 7.25 -2.43 6.45
CA GLY A 369 7.33 -1.82 7.78
C GLY A 369 7.29 -0.30 7.73
N ASN A 370 7.99 0.31 6.77
CA ASN A 370 8.00 1.74 6.53
C ASN A 370 6.63 2.27 6.09
N HIS A 371 5.97 1.57 5.17
CA HIS A 371 4.62 1.91 4.76
C HIS A 371 3.63 1.82 5.94
N LEU A 372 3.67 0.72 6.69
CA LEU A 372 2.82 0.55 7.86
C LEU A 372 3.12 1.56 8.98
N SER A 373 4.36 2.02 9.07
CA SER A 373 4.76 3.05 10.04
C SER A 373 4.21 4.43 9.66
N ILE A 374 4.16 4.78 8.37
CA ILE A 374 3.51 6.04 7.96
C ILE A 374 2.00 5.98 8.20
N LEU A 375 1.35 4.85 7.93
CA LEU A 375 -0.08 4.68 8.18
C LEU A 375 -0.41 4.80 9.68
N GLY A 376 0.35 4.14 10.55
CA GLY A 376 0.18 4.26 12.00
C GLY A 376 0.38 5.70 12.50
N ARG A 377 1.41 6.39 12.01
CA ARG A 377 1.67 7.81 12.37
C ARG A 377 0.55 8.73 11.88
N LEU A 378 0.00 8.51 10.69
CA LEU A 378 -1.17 9.24 10.18
C LEU A 378 -2.39 9.02 11.09
N ASN A 379 -2.64 7.78 11.50
CA ASN A 379 -3.76 7.45 12.38
C ASN A 379 -3.61 8.14 13.74
N LEU A 380 -2.44 8.04 14.37
CA LEU A 380 -2.19 8.74 15.64
C LEU A 380 -2.31 10.25 15.51
N TRP A 381 -1.79 10.84 14.42
CA TRP A 381 -1.89 12.27 14.17
C TRP A 381 -3.35 12.69 14.06
N THR A 382 -4.14 11.91 13.33
CA THR A 382 -5.57 12.14 13.16
C THR A 382 -6.31 12.02 14.49
N SER A 383 -6.05 10.97 15.26
CA SER A 383 -6.64 10.77 16.59
C SER A 383 -6.32 11.91 17.55
N PHE A 384 -5.05 12.32 17.67
CA PHE A 384 -4.66 13.42 18.54
C PHE A 384 -5.27 14.75 18.09
N SER A 385 -5.34 15.00 16.78
CA SER A 385 -5.98 16.20 16.23
C SER A 385 -7.46 16.25 16.59
N VAL A 386 -8.16 15.14 16.43
CA VAL A 386 -9.59 14.98 16.77
C VAL A 386 -9.85 15.17 18.26
N LEU A 387 -8.96 14.65 19.11
CA LEU A 387 -9.06 14.76 20.57
C LEU A 387 -8.57 16.11 21.12
N GLY A 388 -8.13 17.04 20.27
CA GLY A 388 -7.64 18.37 20.69
C GLY A 388 -6.25 18.37 21.33
N LEU A 389 -5.47 17.32 21.13
CA LEU A 389 -4.13 17.12 21.69
C LEU A 389 -3.05 17.67 20.75
N THR A 390 -3.12 18.98 20.53
CA THR A 390 -2.35 19.68 19.47
C THR A 390 -0.84 19.53 19.60
N SER A 391 -0.29 19.46 20.83
CA SER A 391 1.13 19.20 21.03
C SER A 391 1.56 17.83 20.51
N ASN A 392 0.79 16.78 20.80
CA ASN A 392 1.09 15.42 20.36
C ASN A 392 0.96 15.29 18.84
N ALA A 393 -0.06 15.92 18.26
CA ALA A 393 -0.24 15.99 16.81
C ALA A 393 0.94 16.74 16.14
N SER A 394 1.41 17.84 16.73
CA SER A 394 2.57 18.59 16.20
C SER A 394 3.86 17.77 16.24
N ASP A 395 4.11 17.02 17.32
CA ASP A 395 5.26 16.13 17.42
C ASP A 395 5.21 15.04 16.34
N LEU A 396 4.03 14.42 16.10
CA LEU A 396 3.85 13.45 15.01
C LEU A 396 4.05 14.04 13.62
N ALA A 397 3.59 15.26 13.39
CA ALA A 397 3.87 15.99 12.14
C ALA A 397 5.38 16.13 11.92
N GLY A 398 6.15 16.41 12.98
CA GLY A 398 7.61 16.39 12.95
C GLY A 398 8.16 15.04 12.54
N PHE A 399 7.74 13.95 13.19
CA PHE A 399 8.19 12.59 12.84
C PHE A 399 7.81 12.16 11.42
N ILE A 400 6.69 12.63 10.88
CA ILE A 400 6.29 12.43 9.49
C ILE A 400 7.22 13.23 8.54
N GLY A 401 7.58 14.46 8.91
CA GLY A 401 8.57 15.27 8.18
C GLY A 401 9.95 14.62 8.12
N ASP A 402 10.41 14.06 9.24
CA ASP A 402 11.69 13.33 9.33
C ASP A 402 11.66 12.05 8.49
N ALA A 403 10.57 11.29 8.56
CA ALA A 403 10.35 10.11 7.72
C ALA A 403 10.46 10.43 6.24
N ASN A 404 9.81 11.52 5.81
CA ASN A 404 9.89 11.98 4.44
C ASN A 404 11.31 12.43 4.09
N THR A 405 12.03 13.12 4.97
CA THR A 405 13.43 13.51 4.71
C THR A 405 14.30 12.29 4.40
N LYS A 406 14.12 11.18 5.13
CA LYS A 406 14.84 9.91 4.91
C LYS A 406 14.44 9.19 3.62
N MET A 407 13.17 9.30 3.22
CA MET A 407 12.61 8.52 2.10
C MET A 407 12.31 9.33 0.83
N LYS A 408 12.52 10.65 0.85
CA LYS A 408 12.08 11.59 -0.21
C LYS A 408 12.54 11.16 -1.59
N ARG A 409 13.78 10.67 -1.70
CA ARG A 409 14.39 10.27 -2.97
C ARG A 409 13.87 8.93 -3.52
N HIS A 410 13.10 8.17 -2.74
CA HIS A 410 12.53 6.88 -3.14
C HIS A 410 11.13 6.96 -3.75
N ARG A 411 10.53 8.16 -3.79
CA ARG A 411 9.23 8.41 -4.45
C ARG A 411 8.10 7.52 -3.93
N LEU A 412 8.03 7.34 -2.61
CA LEU A 412 6.94 6.63 -1.95
C LEU A 412 5.68 7.49 -1.95
N GLY A 413 4.80 7.27 -2.94
CA GLY A 413 3.67 8.15 -3.23
C GLY A 413 2.82 8.52 -2.00
N PHE A 414 2.31 7.52 -1.28
CA PHE A 414 1.48 7.76 -0.10
C PHE A 414 2.21 8.55 1.01
N LEU A 415 3.47 8.20 1.31
CA LEU A 415 4.28 8.93 2.29
C LEU A 415 4.47 10.40 1.87
N GLN A 416 4.74 10.64 0.59
CA GLN A 416 4.97 11.99 0.07
C GLN A 416 3.70 12.85 0.12
N VAL A 417 2.51 12.29 -0.16
CA VAL A 417 1.23 12.99 0.02
C VAL A 417 1.01 13.32 1.51
N VAL A 418 1.17 12.33 2.40
CA VAL A 418 0.98 12.52 3.84
C VAL A 418 1.95 13.58 4.38
N ALA A 419 3.23 13.45 4.11
CA ALA A 419 4.23 14.38 4.61
C ALA A 419 4.15 15.77 3.98
N GLY A 420 3.79 15.86 2.70
CA GLY A 420 3.57 17.15 2.04
C GLY A 420 2.39 17.93 2.60
N THR A 421 1.40 17.23 3.18
CA THR A 421 0.16 17.82 3.69
C THR A 421 0.21 18.10 5.19
N ILE A 422 0.65 17.12 5.99
CA ILE A 422 0.62 17.19 7.46
C ILE A 422 1.99 17.07 8.12
N GLY A 423 3.07 16.90 7.34
CA GLY A 423 4.43 16.91 7.90
C GLY A 423 4.80 18.29 8.47
N SER A 424 5.85 18.35 9.28
CA SER A 424 6.39 19.59 9.81
C SER A 424 7.87 19.74 9.44
N PRO A 425 8.25 20.72 8.59
CA PRO A 425 7.35 21.62 7.85
C PRO A 425 6.58 20.86 6.76
N ALA A 426 5.33 21.27 6.51
CA ALA A 426 4.58 20.83 5.35
C ALA A 426 5.22 21.43 4.10
N ASP A 427 5.35 20.62 3.05
CA ASP A 427 6.05 21.00 1.83
C ASP A 427 5.22 20.55 0.61
N PRO A 428 4.53 21.50 -0.06
CA PRO A 428 3.71 21.21 -1.24
C PRO A 428 4.47 20.53 -2.38
N ALA A 429 5.80 20.67 -2.45
CA ALA A 429 6.60 19.96 -3.44
C ALA A 429 6.57 18.44 -3.18
N ASN A 430 6.59 18.00 -1.91
CA ASN A 430 6.45 16.59 -1.58
C ASN A 430 5.04 16.08 -1.93
N ALA A 431 3.99 16.85 -1.65
CA ALA A 431 2.63 16.47 -2.06
C ALA A 431 2.56 16.32 -3.59
N GLN A 432 3.19 17.23 -4.33
CA GLN A 432 3.25 17.17 -5.79
C GLN A 432 4.03 15.95 -6.32
N ASP A 433 5.09 15.52 -5.63
CA ASP A 433 5.80 14.27 -5.95
C ASP A 433 4.90 13.05 -5.69
N GLY A 434 4.15 13.05 -4.59
CA GLY A 434 3.15 12.03 -4.29
C GLY A 434 2.05 11.93 -5.36
N LEU A 435 1.55 13.08 -5.83
CA LEU A 435 0.61 13.16 -6.94
C LEU A 435 1.20 12.63 -8.26
N TRP A 436 2.50 12.85 -8.50
CA TRP A 436 3.19 12.23 -9.65
C TRP A 436 3.22 10.71 -9.54
N ALA A 437 3.45 10.18 -8.36
CA ALA A 437 3.39 8.74 -8.11
C ALA A 437 1.98 8.17 -8.43
N LEU A 438 0.91 8.88 -8.07
CA LEU A 438 -0.46 8.50 -8.46
C LEU A 438 -0.71 8.59 -9.97
N ARG A 439 -0.08 9.54 -10.67
CA ARG A 439 -0.12 9.62 -12.14
C ARG A 439 0.56 8.41 -12.79
N GLU A 440 1.53 7.78 -12.15
CA GLU A 440 2.21 6.60 -12.67
C GLU A 440 1.43 5.28 -12.51
N MET A 441 0.40 5.23 -11.65
CA MET A 441 -0.43 4.02 -11.53
C MET A 441 -1.27 3.80 -12.81
N SER A 442 -1.09 2.68 -13.49
CA SER A 442 -1.91 2.32 -14.65
C SER A 442 -3.33 1.92 -14.25
N ILE A 443 -4.29 2.14 -15.15
CA ILE A 443 -5.62 1.51 -15.08
C ILE A 443 -5.88 0.65 -16.34
N PRO A 444 -6.23 -0.65 -16.20
CA PRO A 444 -6.14 -1.42 -14.95
C PRO A 444 -4.69 -1.54 -14.45
N LYS A 445 -4.50 -1.94 -13.19
CA LYS A 445 -3.17 -2.31 -12.65
C LYS A 445 -2.74 -3.65 -13.21
N THR A 446 -2.42 -3.69 -14.50
CA THR A 446 -2.01 -4.91 -15.19
C THR A 446 -0.52 -5.17 -15.03
N SER A 447 -0.12 -6.45 -14.95
CA SER A 447 1.30 -6.80 -15.09
C SER A 447 1.63 -7.09 -16.53
N TYR A 448 2.79 -6.59 -16.95
CA TYR A 448 3.57 -7.24 -18.00
C TYR A 448 4.96 -7.53 -17.41
N PRO A 449 5.52 -8.74 -17.60
CA PRO A 449 6.88 -9.02 -17.18
C PRO A 449 7.84 -8.23 -18.08
N ILE A 450 8.26 -7.06 -17.62
CA ILE A 450 9.35 -6.31 -18.24
C ILE A 450 10.66 -6.87 -17.67
N ASP A 451 11.38 -7.60 -18.53
CA ASP A 451 12.70 -8.11 -18.19
C ASP A 451 13.74 -6.99 -18.35
N TRP A 452 13.97 -6.29 -17.25
CA TRP A 452 14.95 -5.21 -17.21
C TRP A 452 16.40 -5.69 -17.36
N GLU A 453 16.70 -6.99 -17.23
CA GLU A 453 18.06 -7.51 -17.39
C GLU A 453 18.58 -7.33 -18.83
N GLN A 454 17.67 -7.17 -19.79
CA GLN A 454 18.00 -6.90 -21.19
C GLN A 454 18.40 -5.44 -21.43
N ASN A 455 18.11 -4.53 -20.49
CA ASN A 455 18.47 -3.13 -20.61
C ASN A 455 19.99 -2.95 -20.35
N PRO A 456 20.76 -2.36 -21.26
CA PRO A 456 22.20 -2.14 -21.06
C PRO A 456 22.56 -1.32 -19.82
N SER A 457 21.66 -0.47 -19.32
CA SER A 457 21.89 0.29 -18.09
C SER A 457 21.60 -0.51 -16.83
N TYR A 458 20.92 -1.66 -16.92
CA TYR A 458 20.51 -2.42 -15.76
C TYR A 458 21.70 -3.00 -14.99
N CYS A 459 21.60 -2.97 -13.67
CA CYS A 459 22.56 -3.57 -12.76
C CYS A 459 21.83 -4.10 -11.52
N MET A 460 22.25 -5.27 -11.04
CA MET A 460 21.82 -5.83 -9.76
C MET A 460 22.42 -5.02 -8.61
N SER A 461 21.73 -4.98 -7.47
CA SER A 461 22.27 -4.41 -6.23
C SER A 461 23.36 -5.31 -5.64
N PRO A 462 24.43 -4.76 -5.03
CA PRO A 462 25.39 -5.54 -4.26
C PRO A 462 24.84 -6.01 -2.91
N ASN A 463 23.64 -5.55 -2.53
CA ASN A 463 23.00 -5.89 -1.28
C ASN A 463 21.70 -6.68 -1.53
N PRO A 464 21.51 -7.84 -0.89
CA PRO A 464 20.24 -8.53 -0.95
C PRO A 464 19.13 -7.71 -0.27
N GLU A 465 17.89 -7.95 -0.67
CA GLU A 465 16.70 -7.48 0.03
C GLU A 465 16.62 -8.12 1.43
N LEU A 466 16.27 -7.30 2.45
CA LEU A 466 16.05 -7.73 3.83
C LEU A 466 17.12 -8.70 4.39
N PRO A 467 18.42 -8.36 4.32
CA PRO A 467 19.51 -9.28 4.67
C PRO A 467 19.42 -9.82 6.10
N TRP A 468 18.83 -9.05 7.03
CA TRP A 468 18.60 -9.45 8.42
C TRP A 468 17.63 -10.62 8.60
N LYS A 469 16.90 -11.04 7.55
CA LYS A 469 16.15 -12.31 7.57
C LYS A 469 17.06 -13.53 7.46
N MET A 470 18.35 -13.33 7.12
CA MET A 470 19.39 -14.35 7.07
C MET A 470 19.08 -15.54 6.14
N ASP A 471 18.18 -15.35 5.18
CA ASP A 471 17.66 -16.40 4.30
C ASP A 471 17.99 -16.16 2.81
N TRP A 472 18.83 -15.18 2.50
CA TRP A 472 19.25 -14.83 1.12
C TRP A 472 20.01 -15.96 0.39
N LYS A 473 20.44 -17.00 1.12
CA LYS A 473 21.05 -18.21 0.53
C LYS A 473 20.00 -19.22 0.07
N THR A 474 18.80 -19.19 0.64
CA THR A 474 17.72 -20.16 0.39
C THR A 474 16.53 -19.55 -0.33
N ASN A 475 16.36 -18.23 -0.26
CA ASN A 475 15.32 -17.47 -0.92
C ASN A 475 15.94 -16.45 -1.88
N ASP A 476 15.25 -16.18 -2.99
CA ASP A 476 15.63 -15.11 -3.89
C ASP A 476 15.41 -13.75 -3.22
N ARG A 477 16.51 -13.15 -2.76
CA ARG A 477 16.58 -11.80 -2.19
C ARG A 477 17.27 -10.83 -3.15
N THR A 478 17.30 -11.12 -4.44
CA THR A 478 17.91 -10.22 -5.43
C THR A 478 17.03 -9.01 -5.71
N GLN A 479 17.65 -7.86 -5.94
CA GLN A 479 16.97 -6.60 -6.26
C GLN A 479 17.84 -5.76 -7.18
N SER A 480 17.22 -4.93 -8.02
CA SER A 480 17.93 -4.02 -8.92
C SER A 480 18.57 -2.86 -8.16
N LEU A 481 19.52 -2.15 -8.77
CA LEU A 481 19.89 -0.80 -8.34
C LEU A 481 18.84 0.24 -8.75
N ARG A 482 17.89 -0.09 -9.64
CA ARG A 482 16.90 0.86 -10.17
C ARG A 482 15.48 0.53 -9.73
N ALA A 483 14.84 1.54 -9.13
CA ALA A 483 13.41 1.58 -8.90
C ALA A 483 12.75 2.25 -10.11
N TYR A 484 12.10 1.45 -10.95
CA TYR A 484 11.41 1.95 -12.15
C TYR A 484 10.07 2.63 -11.78
N PRO A 485 9.51 3.48 -12.67
CA PRO A 485 8.17 4.04 -12.50
C PRO A 485 7.12 2.95 -12.27
N LEU A 486 6.02 3.28 -11.58
CA LEU A 486 5.03 2.26 -11.19
C LEU A 486 4.44 1.46 -12.37
N PHE A 487 4.16 2.11 -13.49
CA PHE A 487 3.65 1.42 -14.69
C PHE A 487 4.67 0.46 -15.34
N GLN A 488 5.93 0.53 -14.91
CA GLN A 488 7.03 -0.36 -15.32
C GLN A 488 7.39 -1.38 -14.23
N ARG A 489 6.71 -1.31 -13.08
CA ARG A 489 6.91 -2.20 -11.94
C ARG A 489 5.90 -3.33 -11.98
N PRO A 490 6.19 -4.43 -11.26
CA PRO A 490 5.23 -5.48 -11.04
C PRO A 490 4.04 -4.89 -10.27
N PRO A 491 2.79 -5.17 -10.68
CA PRO A 491 1.65 -4.74 -9.92
C PRO A 491 1.57 -5.50 -8.61
N SER A 492 0.83 -4.92 -7.68
CA SER A 492 0.66 -5.41 -6.33
C SER A 492 -0.69 -4.97 -5.81
N SER A 493 -1.23 -5.71 -4.84
CA SER A 493 -2.38 -5.27 -4.05
C SER A 493 -2.08 -3.95 -3.35
N TYR A 494 -0.80 -3.66 -3.08
CA TYR A 494 -0.36 -2.38 -2.53
C TYR A 494 1.06 -2.04 -2.97
N ALA A 495 1.22 -1.19 -3.98
CA ALA A 495 2.52 -0.95 -4.63
C ALA A 495 3.57 -0.29 -3.72
N TRP A 496 3.13 0.44 -2.68
CA TRP A 496 4.03 1.16 -1.78
C TRP A 496 4.61 0.33 -0.64
N LYS A 497 4.04 -0.85 -0.37
CA LYS A 497 4.62 -1.80 0.60
C LYS A 497 5.74 -2.64 -0.01
N ASP A 498 5.69 -2.79 -1.33
CA ASP A 498 6.60 -3.66 -2.05
C ASP A 498 7.88 -2.93 -2.36
N ASN A 499 8.96 -3.69 -2.34
CA ASN A 499 10.28 -3.21 -2.68
C ASN A 499 10.28 -2.61 -4.11
N PRO A 500 10.60 -1.31 -4.27
CA PRO A 500 10.60 -0.67 -5.57
C PRO A 500 11.73 -1.15 -6.48
N TYR A 501 12.74 -1.82 -5.92
CA TYR A 501 13.86 -2.42 -6.63
C TYR A 501 13.63 -3.89 -7.00
N ARG A 502 12.52 -4.49 -6.55
CA ARG A 502 12.21 -5.89 -6.83
C ARG A 502 11.89 -6.08 -8.31
N GLN A 503 12.53 -7.07 -8.89
CA GLN A 503 12.26 -7.53 -10.24
C GLN A 503 11.12 -8.54 -10.22
N TYR A 504 10.45 -8.70 -11.36
CA TYR A 504 9.39 -9.67 -11.51
C TYR A 504 9.69 -10.68 -12.60
N PHE A 505 9.53 -11.94 -12.19
CA PHE A 505 9.73 -13.12 -13.02
C PHE A 505 8.45 -13.96 -12.95
N GLY A 506 7.31 -13.41 -13.37
CA GLY A 506 6.01 -14.08 -13.27
C GLY A 506 5.09 -13.86 -14.47
N GLN A 507 3.96 -14.56 -14.46
CA GLN A 507 2.89 -14.34 -15.44
C GLN A 507 2.00 -13.20 -14.98
N GLY A 508 1.82 -12.20 -15.83
CA GLY A 508 1.04 -11.03 -15.47
C GLY A 508 -0.40 -11.36 -15.07
N ASP A 509 -0.78 -10.94 -13.87
CA ASP A 509 -2.15 -10.99 -13.38
C ASP A 509 -2.89 -9.70 -13.81
N PRO A 510 -4.08 -9.81 -14.42
CA PRO A 510 -4.77 -8.69 -15.02
C PRO A 510 -5.44 -7.68 -14.07
N ALA A 511 -5.64 -7.95 -12.77
CA ALA A 511 -6.41 -7.03 -11.93
C ALA A 511 -5.96 -6.99 -10.46
N TRP A 512 -5.35 -5.88 -10.05
CA TRP A 512 -5.01 -5.60 -8.65
C TRP A 512 -5.83 -4.44 -8.08
N SER A 513 -6.11 -4.52 -6.79
CA SER A 513 -7.12 -3.78 -6.03
C SER A 513 -7.03 -2.25 -5.93
N GLY A 514 -6.11 -1.56 -6.60
CA GLY A 514 -6.07 -0.07 -6.64
C GLY A 514 -6.15 0.67 -5.30
N ILE A 515 -6.05 -0.01 -4.17
CA ILE A 515 -6.42 0.53 -2.85
C ILE A 515 -5.37 1.52 -2.34
N ASP A 516 -4.13 1.29 -2.73
CA ASP A 516 -3.00 2.20 -2.61
C ASP A 516 -3.21 3.52 -3.36
N PHE A 517 -3.92 3.47 -4.49
CA PHE A 517 -4.39 4.67 -5.19
C PHE A 517 -5.46 5.38 -4.37
N LEU A 518 -6.52 4.65 -3.99
CA LEU A 518 -7.72 5.24 -3.37
C LEU A 518 -7.39 5.94 -2.03
N ILE A 519 -6.61 5.30 -1.15
CA ILE A 519 -6.25 5.91 0.14
C ILE A 519 -5.42 7.18 -0.04
N ALA A 520 -4.51 7.20 -1.02
CA ALA A 520 -3.67 8.35 -1.30
C ALA A 520 -4.45 9.46 -2.01
N TYR A 521 -5.37 9.11 -2.92
CA TYR A 521 -6.21 10.05 -3.66
C TYR A 521 -7.17 10.79 -2.72
N TRP A 522 -7.88 10.06 -1.86
CA TRP A 522 -8.85 10.66 -0.95
C TRP A 522 -8.20 11.34 0.24
N PHE A 523 -6.93 11.07 0.55
CA PHE A 523 -6.19 11.85 1.53
C PHE A 523 -5.67 13.18 0.95
N ALA A 524 -5.25 13.20 -0.32
CA ALA A 524 -4.72 14.37 -1.03
C ALA A 524 -5.80 15.43 -1.30
#